data_AF-A0AA39KE81-F1
#
_entry.id   AF-A0AA39KE81-F1
#
_cell.length_a   1.000
_cell.length_b   1.000
_cell.length_c   1.000
_cell.angle_alpha   90.00
_cell.angle_beta   90.00
_cell.angle_gamma   90.00
#
_symmetry.space_group_name_H-M   'P 1'
#
loop_
_entity.id
_entity.type
_entity.pdbx_description
1 polymer ?
#
loop_
_entity_poly.entity_id
_entity_poly.type
_entity_poly.pdbx_seq_one_letter_code
_entity_poly.pdbx_strand_id
1 'polypeptide(L)'
;VCEGYGISTMYDTCFHKWCHRDAHEMQHCAEAWRDALTSTEREKLFKDHGVCWSELWRLPYWDSTQMLVIDSMHCVLEGLVHYHCLHVLEIDINKVGKARKMVPTFDYPWIKYSLDTTTDLQCPMKHDKEISHIGHIHRMLELPLGDGLPLEDRDTVDIMVEQLGAKLKQKNASPLKFVCRTLNLPRTYRKKVKGSWKQVEVSAKDDLIDLLIEWRLKQCMTLGEIHNVRSVDKATIEHIQAVIKDTATPSWINSVPANYGVALAGTIKADEWRTLSTIYLPIALVTLWGDDDGHSLAEGSRSLEVLDHTMALFQA
;
A
#
# COMPACT_ATOMS: atom_id res chain seq x y z
N VAL A 1 -15.74 -1.47 -16.95
CA VAL A 1 -15.72 -2.29 -15.76
C VAL A 1 -14.30 -2.25 -15.26
N CYS A 2 -14.08 -2.09 -13.96
CA CYS A 2 -12.75 -2.28 -13.39
C CYS A 2 -12.45 -3.79 -13.41
N GLU A 3 -11.37 -4.18 -14.08
CA GLU A 3 -10.88 -5.57 -14.12
C GLU A 3 -9.99 -5.91 -12.91
N GLY A 4 -9.73 -4.92 -12.05
CA GLY A 4 -8.97 -5.10 -10.82
C GLY A 4 -9.69 -6.05 -9.86
N TYR A 5 -9.04 -7.14 -9.49
CA TYR A 5 -9.53 -8.10 -8.51
C TYR A 5 -8.44 -8.45 -7.48
N GLY A 6 -8.78 -8.30 -6.19
CA GLY A 6 -7.91 -8.64 -5.08
C GLY A 6 -6.88 -7.55 -4.71
N ILE A 7 -6.03 -7.86 -3.73
CA ILE A 7 -5.10 -6.89 -3.12
C ILE A 7 -4.00 -6.45 -4.10
N SER A 8 -3.65 -7.29 -5.08
CA SER A 8 -2.59 -6.99 -6.06
C SER A 8 -2.93 -5.83 -6.99
N THR A 9 -4.22 -5.57 -7.23
CA THR A 9 -4.69 -4.47 -8.09
C THR A 9 -5.27 -3.31 -7.27
N MET A 10 -5.12 -3.32 -5.94
CA MET A 10 -5.76 -2.36 -5.02
C MET A 10 -5.37 -0.90 -5.30
N TYR A 11 -4.17 -0.68 -5.87
CA TYR A 11 -3.64 0.64 -6.20
C TYR A 11 -3.70 0.94 -7.70
N ASP A 12 -4.30 0.06 -8.50
CA ASP A 12 -4.46 0.30 -9.93
C ASP A 12 -5.63 1.27 -10.15
N THR A 13 -5.29 2.55 -10.28
CA THR A 13 -6.23 3.64 -10.56
C THR A 13 -6.30 3.97 -12.05
N CYS A 14 -5.93 3.06 -12.96
CA CYS A 14 -6.00 3.28 -14.42
C CYS A 14 -7.44 3.33 -14.94
N PHE A 15 -8.24 4.29 -14.48
CA PHE A 15 -9.66 4.45 -14.81
C PHE A 15 -9.89 4.67 -16.31
N HIS A 16 -8.88 5.15 -17.05
CA HIS A 16 -8.90 5.26 -18.51
C HIS A 16 -9.10 3.93 -19.24
N LYS A 17 -8.76 2.80 -18.61
CA LYS A 17 -8.95 1.47 -19.19
C LYS A 17 -10.32 0.89 -18.85
N TRP A 18 -11.10 1.53 -17.98
CA TRP A 18 -12.38 1.02 -17.54
C TRP A 18 -13.48 1.38 -18.56
N CYS A 19 -14.24 0.38 -18.99
CA CYS A 19 -15.46 0.59 -19.78
C CYS A 19 -16.71 0.87 -18.91
N HIS A 20 -17.87 1.16 -19.50
CA HIS A 20 -19.13 1.13 -18.76
C HIS A 20 -19.61 -0.31 -18.53
N ARG A 21 -20.40 -0.54 -17.48
CA ARG A 21 -21.20 -1.77 -17.35
C ARG A 21 -22.34 -1.71 -18.36
N ASP A 22 -22.78 -2.85 -18.89
CA ASP A 22 -23.97 -2.93 -19.73
C ASP A 22 -25.22 -3.17 -18.86
N ALA A 23 -26.25 -2.34 -19.03
CA ALA A 23 -27.46 -2.41 -18.21
C ALA A 23 -28.29 -3.68 -18.48
N HIS A 24 -28.32 -4.15 -19.73
CA HIS A 24 -29.05 -5.37 -20.09
C HIS A 24 -28.35 -6.62 -19.55
N GLU A 25 -27.02 -6.65 -19.61
CA GLU A 25 -26.23 -7.71 -18.97
C GLU A 25 -26.49 -7.76 -17.47
N MET A 26 -26.47 -6.61 -16.79
CA MET A 26 -26.75 -6.56 -15.35
C MET A 26 -28.17 -7.02 -15.02
N GLN A 27 -29.17 -6.64 -15.84
CA GLN A 27 -30.54 -7.12 -15.68
C GLN A 27 -30.63 -8.64 -15.84
N HIS A 28 -30.01 -9.20 -16.88
CA HIS A 28 -29.99 -10.64 -17.12
C HIS A 28 -29.35 -11.40 -15.95
N CYS A 29 -28.23 -10.90 -15.41
CA CYS A 29 -27.61 -11.46 -14.21
C CYS A 29 -28.52 -11.38 -12.97
N ALA A 30 -29.25 -10.26 -12.79
CA ALA A 30 -30.19 -10.11 -11.70
C ALA A 30 -31.38 -11.09 -11.82
N GLU A 31 -31.90 -11.30 -13.03
CA GLU A 31 -32.97 -12.27 -13.31
C GLU A 31 -32.49 -13.71 -13.06
N ALA A 32 -31.29 -14.06 -13.51
CA ALA A 32 -30.67 -15.35 -13.21
C ALA A 32 -30.52 -15.57 -11.70
N TRP A 33 -30.13 -14.54 -10.94
CA TRP A 33 -30.06 -14.59 -9.48
C TRP A 33 -31.44 -14.79 -8.83
N ARG A 34 -32.49 -14.12 -9.34
CA ARG A 34 -33.87 -14.29 -8.85
C ARG A 34 -34.35 -15.73 -9.04
N ASP A 35 -34.14 -16.24 -10.25
CA ASP A 35 -34.67 -17.52 -10.73
C ASP A 35 -33.86 -18.73 -10.25
N ALA A 36 -32.66 -18.50 -9.69
CA ALA A 36 -31.86 -19.51 -9.02
C ALA A 36 -32.65 -20.18 -7.88
N LEU A 37 -32.56 -21.51 -7.82
CA LEU A 37 -33.40 -22.35 -6.94
C LEU A 37 -32.83 -22.46 -5.52
N THR A 38 -31.54 -22.17 -5.35
CA THR A 38 -30.83 -22.37 -4.07
C THR A 38 -30.08 -21.13 -3.62
N SER A 39 -29.94 -20.97 -2.30
CA SER A 39 -29.12 -19.89 -1.72
C SER A 39 -27.67 -19.96 -2.19
N THR A 40 -27.12 -21.17 -2.32
CA THR A 40 -25.74 -21.39 -2.77
C THR A 40 -25.52 -20.94 -4.21
N GLU A 41 -26.49 -21.18 -5.09
CA GLU A 41 -26.44 -20.70 -6.47
C GLU A 41 -26.54 -19.18 -6.54
N ARG A 42 -27.42 -18.58 -5.73
CA ARG A 42 -27.53 -17.12 -5.58
C ARG A 42 -26.23 -16.49 -5.09
N GLU A 43 -25.58 -17.06 -4.08
CA GLU A 43 -24.29 -16.59 -3.58
C GLU A 43 -23.20 -16.68 -4.64
N LYS A 44 -23.17 -17.76 -5.41
CA LYS A 44 -22.24 -17.93 -6.53
C LYS A 44 -22.47 -16.87 -7.60
N LEU A 45 -23.71 -16.68 -8.05
CA LEU A 45 -24.06 -15.68 -9.06
C LEU A 45 -23.73 -14.26 -8.58
N PHE A 46 -24.00 -13.95 -7.31
CA PHE A 46 -23.63 -12.65 -6.74
C PHE A 46 -22.11 -12.48 -6.69
N LYS A 47 -21.35 -13.51 -6.35
CA LYS A 47 -19.88 -13.44 -6.32
C LYS A 47 -19.27 -13.25 -7.70
N ASP A 48 -19.84 -13.90 -8.72
CA ASP A 48 -19.32 -13.87 -10.09
C ASP A 48 -19.70 -12.55 -10.81
N HIS A 49 -20.91 -12.03 -10.58
CA HIS A 49 -21.44 -10.88 -11.32
C HIS A 49 -21.58 -9.59 -10.49
N GLY A 50 -21.64 -9.69 -9.16
CA GLY A 50 -21.81 -8.54 -8.25
C GLY A 50 -23.20 -7.92 -8.24
N VAL A 51 -24.22 -8.60 -8.78
CA VAL A 51 -25.60 -8.09 -8.90
C VAL A 51 -26.59 -9.06 -8.26
N CYS A 52 -27.57 -8.51 -7.56
CA CYS A 52 -28.70 -9.23 -6.97
C CYS A 52 -30.04 -8.65 -7.47
N TRP A 53 -31.11 -9.44 -7.39
CA TRP A 53 -32.45 -8.99 -7.78
C TRP A 53 -33.01 -7.96 -6.78
N SER A 54 -33.73 -7.00 -7.32
CA SER A 54 -34.49 -5.95 -6.65
C SER A 54 -35.72 -5.64 -7.51
N GLU A 55 -36.83 -5.24 -6.89
CA GLU A 55 -38.04 -4.84 -7.62
C GLU A 55 -37.80 -3.66 -8.58
N LEU A 56 -36.74 -2.87 -8.36
CA LEU A 56 -36.34 -1.79 -9.26
C LEU A 56 -36.08 -2.27 -10.69
N TRP A 57 -35.59 -3.50 -10.89
CA TRP A 57 -35.34 -4.07 -12.21
C TRP A 57 -36.61 -4.28 -13.04
N ARG A 58 -37.80 -4.18 -12.44
CA ARG A 58 -39.09 -4.27 -13.16
C ARG A 58 -39.49 -2.94 -13.80
N LEU A 59 -38.85 -1.83 -13.42
CA LEU A 59 -39.17 -0.50 -13.91
C LEU A 59 -38.50 -0.31 -15.28
N PRO A 60 -39.25 -0.04 -16.37
CA PRO A 60 -38.67 0.06 -17.72
C PRO A 60 -37.65 1.19 -17.91
N TYR A 61 -37.64 2.15 -16.99
CA TYR A 61 -36.73 3.30 -17.00
C TYR A 61 -35.54 3.12 -16.05
N TRP A 62 -35.50 2.06 -15.24
CA TRP A 62 -34.41 1.86 -14.29
C TRP A 62 -33.15 1.41 -15.01
N ASP A 63 -32.10 2.22 -14.91
CA ASP A 63 -30.76 1.88 -15.39
C ASP A 63 -29.78 1.94 -14.21
N SER A 64 -29.40 0.77 -13.69
CA SER A 64 -28.47 0.69 -12.55
C SER A 64 -27.08 1.26 -12.84
N THR A 65 -26.71 1.40 -14.12
CA THR A 65 -25.39 1.93 -14.52
C THR A 65 -25.32 3.45 -14.43
N GLN A 66 -26.48 4.12 -14.44
CA GLN A 66 -26.58 5.58 -14.38
C GLN A 66 -27.32 6.08 -13.13
N MET A 67 -28.20 5.26 -12.55
CA MET A 67 -29.09 5.62 -11.45
C MET A 67 -28.62 5.06 -10.09
N LEU A 68 -27.36 4.66 -9.99
CA LEU A 68 -26.77 4.22 -8.73
C LEU A 68 -26.63 5.43 -7.78
N VAL A 69 -27.26 5.36 -6.61
CA VAL A 69 -26.98 6.30 -5.53
C VAL A 69 -25.66 5.89 -4.88
N ILE A 70 -24.67 6.78 -4.88
CA ILE A 70 -23.44 6.57 -4.12
C ILE A 70 -23.82 6.56 -2.65
N ASP A 71 -23.63 5.42 -2.00
CA ASP A 71 -23.87 5.29 -0.57
C ASP A 71 -22.70 5.92 0.20
N SER A 72 -22.89 7.15 0.67
CA SER A 72 -21.87 7.87 1.44
C SER A 72 -21.47 7.11 2.72
N MET A 73 -22.34 6.28 3.28
CA MET A 73 -22.03 5.49 4.47
C MET A 73 -20.94 4.47 4.16
N HIS A 74 -21.16 3.62 3.16
CA HIS A 74 -20.23 2.53 2.86
C HIS A 74 -19.06 2.98 1.96
N CYS A 75 -19.30 3.89 1.01
CA CYS A 75 -18.25 4.36 0.11
C CYS A 75 -17.33 5.38 0.79
N VAL A 76 -17.89 6.35 1.52
CA VAL A 76 -17.09 7.43 2.12
C VAL A 76 -16.67 7.08 3.54
N LEU A 77 -17.59 6.74 4.44
CA LEU A 77 -17.26 6.55 5.86
C LEU A 77 -16.55 5.22 6.12
N GLU A 78 -17.20 4.09 5.83
CA GLU A 78 -16.61 2.75 6.03
C GLU A 78 -15.60 2.37 4.93
N GLY A 79 -15.61 3.10 3.82
CA GLY A 79 -14.68 2.95 2.71
C GLY A 79 -13.46 3.86 2.87
N LEU A 80 -13.58 5.09 2.35
CA LEU A 80 -12.46 6.03 2.24
C LEU A 80 -11.92 6.51 3.59
N VAL A 81 -12.78 6.98 4.50
CA VAL A 81 -12.38 7.52 5.82
C VAL A 81 -11.75 6.42 6.67
N HIS A 82 -12.41 5.26 6.76
CA HIS A 82 -11.88 4.08 7.45
C HIS A 82 -10.52 3.68 6.86
N TYR A 83 -10.41 3.58 5.53
CA TYR A 83 -9.14 3.24 4.87
C TYR A 83 -8.05 4.28 5.17
N HIS A 84 -8.37 5.57 5.05
CA HIS A 84 -7.44 6.65 5.32
C HIS A 84 -6.94 6.60 6.76
N CYS A 85 -7.84 6.50 7.75
CA CYS A 85 -7.46 6.49 9.15
C CYS A 85 -6.63 5.24 9.53
N LEU A 86 -7.03 4.05 9.06
CA LEU A 86 -6.36 2.81 9.47
C LEU A 86 -5.15 2.46 8.61
N HIS A 87 -5.12 2.80 7.32
CA HIS A 87 -4.08 2.36 6.38
C HIS A 87 -3.15 3.47 5.92
N VAL A 88 -3.63 4.72 5.81
CA VAL A 88 -2.79 5.86 5.44
C VAL A 88 -2.18 6.47 6.69
N LEU A 89 -3.02 6.84 7.66
CA LEU A 89 -2.58 7.41 8.95
C LEU A 89 -2.11 6.34 9.93
N GLU A 90 -2.54 5.08 9.75
CA GLU A 90 -2.21 3.96 10.65
C GLU A 90 -2.56 4.20 12.13
N ILE A 91 -3.69 4.87 12.39
CA ILE A 91 -4.19 5.14 13.74
C ILE A 91 -4.88 3.87 14.29
N ASP A 92 -4.09 2.82 14.50
CA ASP A 92 -4.54 1.52 14.99
C ASP A 92 -3.49 0.94 15.94
N ILE A 93 -3.87 0.67 17.21
CA ILE A 93 -2.92 0.15 18.20
C ILE A 93 -2.39 -1.23 17.81
N ASN A 94 -3.15 -1.98 16.99
CA ASN A 94 -2.72 -3.28 16.50
C ASN A 94 -1.62 -3.17 15.45
N LYS A 95 -1.39 -1.99 14.88
CA LYS A 95 -0.31 -1.70 13.93
C LYS A 95 0.92 -1.08 14.61
N VAL A 96 0.76 -0.52 15.80
CA VAL A 96 1.87 0.05 16.59
C VAL A 96 2.96 -1.01 16.81
N GLY A 97 4.18 -0.67 16.39
CA GLY A 97 5.37 -1.53 16.52
C GLY A 97 5.47 -2.69 15.52
N LYS A 98 4.49 -2.87 14.61
CA LYS A 98 4.62 -3.84 13.51
C LYS A 98 5.41 -3.22 12.35
N ALA A 99 6.31 -4.01 11.77
CA ALA A 99 7.05 -3.59 10.59
C ALA A 99 6.08 -3.32 9.41
N ARG A 100 6.11 -2.10 8.87
CA ARG A 100 5.28 -1.71 7.71
C ARG A 100 5.59 -2.59 6.50
N LYS A 101 4.55 -2.90 5.72
CA LYS A 101 4.74 -3.45 4.38
C LYS A 101 5.20 -2.31 3.48
N MET A 102 6.50 -2.25 3.24
CA MET A 102 7.07 -1.29 2.31
C MET A 102 6.49 -1.52 0.90
N VAL A 103 6.10 -0.43 0.25
CA VAL A 103 5.61 -0.42 -1.13
C VAL A 103 6.83 -0.29 -2.07
N PRO A 104 6.83 -0.94 -3.25
CA PRO A 104 7.84 -0.71 -4.29
C PRO A 104 8.06 0.78 -4.58
N THR A 105 9.32 1.22 -4.62
CA THR A 105 9.72 2.59 -4.96
C THR A 105 9.54 2.90 -6.45
N PHE A 106 9.61 1.89 -7.31
CA PHE A 106 9.41 2.03 -8.74
C PHE A 106 8.90 0.71 -9.31
N ASP A 107 8.19 0.77 -10.43
CA ASP A 107 7.83 -0.41 -11.20
C ASP A 107 8.96 -0.75 -12.18
N TYR A 108 9.33 -2.02 -12.27
CA TYR A 108 10.33 -2.50 -13.20
C TYR A 108 9.82 -3.76 -13.91
N PRO A 109 9.88 -3.84 -15.24
CA PRO A 109 9.37 -4.98 -16.00
C PRO A 109 10.30 -6.19 -15.86
N TRP A 110 10.24 -6.87 -14.72
CA TRP A 110 11.10 -8.01 -14.44
C TRP A 110 10.81 -9.19 -15.37
N ILE A 111 11.89 -9.75 -15.92
CA ILE A 111 11.83 -11.01 -16.65
C ILE A 111 11.60 -12.14 -15.64
N LYS A 112 10.45 -12.82 -15.78
CA LYS A 112 10.13 -14.00 -14.97
C LYS A 112 10.98 -15.18 -15.40
N TYR A 113 11.28 -16.06 -14.46
CA TYR A 113 11.98 -17.31 -14.76
C TYR A 113 11.11 -18.21 -15.64
N SER A 114 11.62 -18.59 -16.79
CA SER A 114 11.08 -19.66 -17.66
C SER A 114 12.22 -20.55 -18.15
N LEU A 115 11.92 -21.82 -18.49
CA LEU A 115 12.93 -22.73 -19.05
C LEU A 115 13.58 -22.12 -20.31
N ASP A 116 12.80 -21.43 -21.14
CA ASP A 116 13.29 -20.75 -22.35
C ASP A 116 14.32 -19.66 -22.02
N THR A 117 14.02 -18.76 -21.07
CA THR A 117 14.93 -17.68 -20.65
C THR A 117 16.21 -18.20 -19.97
N THR A 118 16.18 -19.38 -19.34
CA THR A 118 17.40 -19.96 -18.74
C THR A 118 18.41 -20.48 -19.75
N THR A 119 17.93 -20.93 -20.91
CA THR A 119 18.77 -21.50 -21.98
C THR A 119 19.62 -20.41 -22.60
N ASP A 120 19.01 -19.25 -22.86
CA ASP A 120 19.68 -18.07 -23.40
C ASP A 120 20.69 -17.47 -22.41
N LEU A 121 20.30 -17.41 -21.13
CA LEU A 121 21.15 -16.83 -20.09
C LEU A 121 22.13 -17.83 -19.47
N GLN A 122 22.16 -19.09 -19.88
CA GLN A 122 23.02 -20.18 -19.36
C GLN A 122 23.04 -20.25 -17.82
N CYS A 123 21.87 -20.16 -17.19
CA CYS A 123 21.73 -20.00 -15.74
C CYS A 123 20.61 -20.89 -15.16
N PRO A 124 20.69 -22.23 -15.31
CA PRO A 124 19.65 -23.12 -14.80
C PRO A 124 19.63 -23.12 -13.27
N MET A 125 18.43 -23.07 -12.70
CA MET A 125 18.24 -23.29 -11.25
C MET A 125 18.36 -24.78 -10.97
N LYS A 126 18.98 -25.15 -9.85
CA LYS A 126 19.13 -26.56 -9.47
C LYS A 126 17.86 -27.14 -8.88
N HIS A 127 17.05 -26.29 -8.24
CA HIS A 127 15.81 -26.66 -7.58
C HIS A 127 14.76 -25.58 -7.75
N ASP A 128 13.49 -25.97 -7.85
CA ASP A 128 12.35 -25.05 -7.97
C ASP A 128 12.25 -24.07 -6.80
N LYS A 129 12.73 -24.45 -5.63
CA LYS A 129 12.81 -23.57 -4.45
C LYS A 129 13.68 -22.33 -4.71
N GLU A 130 14.70 -22.42 -5.57
CA GLU A 130 15.56 -21.30 -5.95
C GLU A 130 14.83 -20.27 -6.81
N ILE A 131 13.77 -20.67 -7.53
CA ILE A 131 12.96 -19.77 -8.37
C ILE A 131 12.24 -18.75 -7.48
N SER A 132 11.77 -19.16 -6.29
CA SER A 132 11.17 -18.25 -5.32
C SER A 132 12.13 -17.14 -4.86
N HIS A 133 13.45 -17.43 -4.84
CA HIS A 133 14.44 -16.43 -4.48
C HIS A 133 14.55 -15.32 -5.52
N ILE A 134 14.28 -15.59 -6.80
CA ILE A 134 14.27 -14.57 -7.87
C ILE A 134 13.20 -13.52 -7.56
N GLY A 135 11.97 -13.97 -7.28
CA GLY A 135 10.87 -13.06 -6.90
C GLY A 135 11.17 -12.26 -5.63
N HIS A 136 11.80 -12.90 -4.63
CA HIS A 136 12.25 -12.18 -3.44
C HIS A 136 13.32 -11.13 -3.75
N ILE A 137 14.29 -11.43 -4.62
CA ILE A 137 15.35 -10.49 -5.02
C ILE A 137 14.75 -9.30 -5.76
N HIS A 138 13.87 -9.54 -6.74
CA HIS A 138 13.17 -8.47 -7.47
C HIS A 138 12.47 -7.53 -6.49
N ARG A 139 11.66 -8.09 -5.58
CA ARG A 139 10.96 -7.30 -4.56
C ARG A 139 11.93 -6.50 -3.70
N MET A 140 13.01 -7.11 -3.21
CA MET A 140 14.01 -6.41 -2.39
C MET A 140 14.68 -5.25 -3.13
N LEU A 141 14.90 -5.36 -4.44
CA LEU A 141 15.48 -4.30 -5.26
C LEU A 141 14.45 -3.21 -5.59
N GLU A 142 13.16 -3.52 -5.65
CA GLU A 142 12.14 -2.49 -5.84
C GLU A 142 11.86 -1.69 -4.57
N LEU A 143 12.05 -2.28 -3.38
CA LEU A 143 11.75 -1.60 -2.11
C LEU A 143 12.62 -0.37 -1.86
N PRO A 144 12.12 0.63 -1.09
CA PRO A 144 12.92 1.78 -0.70
C PRO A 144 14.11 1.40 0.15
N LEU A 145 15.20 2.15 0.00
CA LEU A 145 16.34 2.05 0.91
C LEU A 145 15.98 2.81 2.18
N GLY A 146 15.67 2.07 3.25
CA GLY A 146 15.37 2.61 4.57
C GLY A 146 13.92 2.60 4.99
N ASP A 147 13.59 3.44 5.96
CA ASP A 147 12.24 3.70 6.43
C ASP A 147 11.52 4.78 5.60
N GLY A 148 12.03 5.06 4.39
CA GLY A 148 11.47 6.00 3.41
C GLY A 148 11.38 7.46 3.88
N LEU A 149 12.19 7.83 4.86
CA LEU A 149 12.51 9.23 5.13
C LEU A 149 13.58 9.74 4.13
N PRO A 150 13.65 11.06 3.88
CA PRO A 150 14.78 11.66 3.18
C PRO A 150 16.08 11.26 3.88
N LEU A 151 17.03 10.72 3.12
CA LEU A 151 18.33 10.34 3.64
C LEU A 151 19.16 11.61 3.88
N GLU A 152 19.08 12.15 5.09
CA GLU A 152 19.77 13.41 5.46
C GLU A 152 21.25 13.20 5.81
N ASP A 153 21.67 11.97 6.14
CA ASP A 153 23.03 11.67 6.57
C ASP A 153 23.66 10.48 5.81
N ARG A 154 24.96 10.59 5.47
CA ARG A 154 25.72 9.56 4.75
C ARG A 154 25.85 8.26 5.56
N ASP A 155 25.99 8.38 6.87
CA ASP A 155 26.13 7.21 7.77
C ASP A 155 24.86 6.34 7.78
N THR A 156 23.68 6.95 7.60
CA THR A 156 22.40 6.23 7.54
C THR A 156 22.27 5.43 6.23
N VAL A 157 22.72 6.01 5.11
CA VAL A 157 22.74 5.32 3.80
C VAL A 157 23.63 4.08 3.86
N ASP A 158 24.81 4.19 4.47
CA ASP A 158 25.78 3.11 4.56
C ASP A 158 25.23 1.93 5.38
N ILE A 159 24.60 2.19 6.54
CA ILE A 159 23.94 1.15 7.35
C ILE A 159 22.85 0.41 6.55
N MET A 160 22.08 1.13 5.74
CA MET A 160 20.98 0.56 4.96
C MET A 160 21.46 -0.25 3.77
N VAL A 161 22.52 0.21 3.11
CA VAL A 161 23.22 -0.55 2.06
C VAL A 161 23.77 -1.86 2.64
N GLU A 162 24.34 -1.81 3.84
CA GLU A 162 24.80 -3.02 4.54
C GLU A 162 23.64 -3.98 4.86
N GLN A 163 22.49 -3.47 5.31
CA GLN A 163 21.30 -4.29 5.57
C GLN A 163 20.76 -4.96 4.29
N LEU A 164 20.72 -4.23 3.17
CA LEU A 164 20.32 -4.81 1.88
C LEU A 164 21.32 -5.89 1.44
N GLY A 165 22.62 -5.62 1.57
CA GLY A 165 23.68 -6.58 1.30
C GLY A 165 23.55 -7.85 2.15
N ALA A 166 23.29 -7.71 3.45
CA ALA A 166 23.08 -8.83 4.36
C ALA A 166 21.86 -9.69 3.95
N LYS A 167 20.75 -9.06 3.55
CA LYS A 167 19.56 -9.79 3.08
C LYS A 167 19.82 -10.50 1.73
N LEU A 168 20.53 -9.86 0.80
CA LEU A 168 20.89 -10.47 -0.49
C LEU A 168 21.86 -11.65 -0.30
N LYS A 169 22.76 -11.56 0.68
CA LYS A 169 23.69 -12.63 1.05
C LYS A 169 22.99 -13.91 1.54
N GLN A 170 21.77 -13.81 2.05
CA GLN A 170 20.96 -14.98 2.42
C GLN A 170 20.37 -15.73 1.22
N LYS A 171 20.35 -15.14 0.01
CA LYS A 171 19.82 -15.78 -1.20
C LYS A 171 20.86 -16.63 -1.91
N ASN A 172 20.43 -17.57 -2.75
CA ASN A 172 21.34 -18.47 -3.45
C ASN A 172 22.10 -17.73 -4.58
N ALA A 173 23.27 -18.23 -4.96
CA ALA A 173 24.11 -17.61 -5.98
C ALA A 173 23.50 -17.70 -7.40
N SER A 174 22.82 -18.80 -7.74
CA SER A 174 22.20 -18.97 -9.06
C SER A 174 21.10 -17.93 -9.32
N PRO A 175 20.15 -17.69 -8.39
CA PRO A 175 19.19 -16.59 -8.50
C PRO A 175 19.83 -15.20 -8.65
N LEU A 176 20.85 -14.88 -7.85
CA LEU A 176 21.57 -13.60 -7.96
C LEU A 176 22.20 -13.44 -9.35
N LYS A 177 22.82 -14.50 -9.86
CA LYS A 177 23.43 -14.51 -11.20
C LYS A 177 22.40 -14.36 -12.31
N PHE A 178 21.22 -14.97 -12.16
CA PHE A 178 20.10 -14.79 -13.09
C PHE A 178 19.67 -13.32 -13.13
N VAL A 179 19.43 -12.70 -11.97
CA VAL A 179 19.02 -11.29 -11.89
C VAL A 179 20.10 -10.35 -12.45
N CYS A 180 21.38 -10.58 -12.17
CA CYS A 180 22.45 -9.77 -12.77
C CYS A 180 22.50 -9.90 -14.30
N ARG A 181 22.20 -11.09 -14.83
CA ARG A 181 22.19 -11.35 -16.28
C ARG A 181 20.95 -10.75 -16.96
N THR A 182 19.77 -10.81 -16.35
CA THR A 182 18.56 -10.17 -16.88
C THR A 182 18.66 -8.65 -16.88
N LEU A 183 19.31 -8.07 -15.87
CA LEU A 183 19.61 -6.64 -15.82
C LEU A 183 20.77 -6.20 -16.73
N ASN A 184 21.40 -7.15 -17.44
CA ASN A 184 22.56 -6.92 -18.30
C ASN A 184 23.72 -6.18 -17.61
N LEU A 185 23.99 -6.55 -16.34
CA LEU A 185 25.04 -5.92 -15.56
C LEU A 185 26.44 -6.31 -16.07
N PRO A 186 27.42 -5.40 -15.99
CA PRO A 186 28.76 -5.62 -16.52
C PRO A 186 29.49 -6.76 -15.78
N ARG A 187 30.36 -7.49 -16.50
CA ARG A 187 31.18 -8.57 -15.94
C ARG A 187 32.35 -8.09 -15.06
N THR A 188 32.62 -6.79 -15.09
CA THR A 188 33.67 -6.15 -14.31
C THR A 188 33.10 -4.94 -13.58
N TYR A 189 33.50 -4.75 -12.32
CA TYR A 189 33.07 -3.61 -11.52
C TYR A 189 34.24 -3.06 -10.69
N ARG A 190 34.06 -1.86 -10.14
CA ARG A 190 35.12 -1.17 -9.40
C ARG A 190 34.98 -1.49 -7.91
N LYS A 191 35.95 -2.21 -7.35
CA LYS A 191 35.97 -2.60 -5.93
C LYS A 191 37.18 -2.01 -5.21
N LYS A 192 37.02 -1.62 -3.95
CA LYS A 192 38.13 -1.19 -3.10
C LYS A 192 38.85 -2.41 -2.54
N VAL A 193 40.07 -2.67 -2.99
CA VAL A 193 40.92 -3.78 -2.55
C VAL A 193 42.14 -3.19 -1.85
N LYS A 194 42.31 -3.47 -0.55
CA LYS A 194 43.41 -2.94 0.28
C LYS A 194 43.57 -1.42 0.17
N GLY A 195 42.46 -0.68 0.22
CA GLY A 195 42.47 0.79 0.17
C GLY A 195 42.50 1.43 -1.22
N SER A 196 42.79 0.66 -2.28
CA SER A 196 42.82 1.16 -3.67
C SER A 196 41.66 0.62 -4.50
N TRP A 197 41.10 1.48 -5.37
CA TRP A 197 40.07 1.08 -6.32
C TRP A 197 40.67 0.32 -7.49
N LYS A 198 40.22 -0.91 -7.72
CA LYS A 198 40.63 -1.75 -8.86
C LYS A 198 39.41 -2.23 -9.64
N GLN A 199 39.59 -2.45 -10.93
CA GLN A 199 38.63 -3.25 -11.70
C GLN A 199 38.81 -4.72 -11.36
N VAL A 200 37.70 -5.39 -11.04
CA VAL A 200 37.67 -6.80 -10.67
C VAL A 200 36.62 -7.50 -11.51
N GLU A 201 36.93 -8.71 -12.00
CA GLU A 201 35.95 -9.58 -12.66
C GLU A 201 35.01 -10.21 -11.63
N VAL A 202 33.73 -10.24 -11.97
CA VAL A 202 32.66 -10.78 -11.12
C VAL A 202 32.80 -12.29 -11.08
N SER A 203 33.25 -12.81 -9.94
CA SER A 203 33.47 -14.25 -9.78
C SER A 203 32.81 -14.78 -8.50
N ALA A 204 32.80 -13.98 -7.44
CA ALA A 204 32.25 -14.36 -6.16
C ALA A 204 30.79 -13.92 -6.00
N LYS A 205 30.10 -14.55 -5.05
CA LYS A 205 28.74 -14.17 -4.66
C LYS A 205 28.66 -12.73 -4.16
N ASP A 206 29.67 -12.28 -3.39
CA ASP A 206 29.72 -10.92 -2.88
C ASP A 206 29.86 -9.89 -4.03
N ASP A 207 30.54 -10.24 -5.13
CA ASP A 207 30.67 -9.36 -6.31
C ASP A 207 29.32 -9.17 -7.03
N LEU A 208 28.48 -10.21 -7.07
CA LEU A 208 27.12 -10.11 -7.60
C LEU A 208 26.24 -9.20 -6.73
N ILE A 209 26.41 -9.26 -5.42
CA ILE A 209 25.65 -8.42 -4.47
C ILE A 209 26.05 -6.95 -4.62
N ASP A 210 27.36 -6.66 -4.68
CA ASP A 210 27.87 -5.32 -4.87
C ASP A 210 27.31 -4.69 -6.16
N LEU A 211 27.27 -5.45 -7.25
CA LEU A 211 26.69 -5.00 -8.53
C LEU A 211 25.19 -4.68 -8.44
N LEU A 212 24.42 -5.51 -7.74
CA LEU A 212 22.99 -5.28 -7.56
C LEU A 212 22.72 -4.06 -6.68
N ILE A 213 23.54 -3.84 -5.65
CA ILE A 213 23.49 -2.63 -4.81
C ILE A 213 23.83 -1.41 -5.65
N GLU A 214 24.90 -1.44 -6.44
CA GLU A 214 25.30 -0.32 -7.29
C GLU A 214 24.21 0.00 -8.33
N TRP A 215 23.59 -1.02 -8.93
CA TRP A 215 22.46 -0.85 -9.81
C TRP A 215 21.26 -0.23 -9.10
N ARG A 216 20.97 -0.69 -7.87
CA ARG A 216 19.85 -0.18 -7.06
C ARG A 216 20.04 1.29 -6.67
N LEU A 217 21.26 1.69 -6.32
CA LEU A 217 21.62 3.07 -5.99
C LEU A 217 21.51 4.01 -7.20
N LYS A 218 21.63 3.47 -8.42
CA LYS A 218 21.42 4.21 -9.68
C LYS A 218 19.95 4.30 -10.10
N GLN A 219 19.09 3.41 -9.59
CA GLN A 219 17.66 3.51 -9.88
C GLN A 219 17.10 4.74 -9.18
N CYS A 220 16.21 5.45 -9.88
CA CYS A 220 15.51 6.61 -9.37
C CYS A 220 14.98 6.29 -7.97
N MET A 221 15.39 7.05 -6.95
CA MET A 221 14.73 7.02 -5.64
C MET A 221 13.33 7.66 -5.72
N THR A 222 12.92 8.05 -6.92
CA THR A 222 11.76 8.87 -7.22
C THR A 222 10.88 8.10 -8.21
N LEU A 223 9.97 7.29 -7.68
CA LEU A 223 8.57 7.58 -7.96
C LEU A 223 8.12 8.49 -6.81
N GLY A 224 7.37 9.53 -7.12
CA GLY A 224 6.99 10.59 -6.17
C GLY A 224 6.67 10.03 -4.78
N GLU A 225 7.21 10.71 -3.77
CA GLU A 225 6.68 10.67 -2.42
C GLU A 225 6.61 9.25 -1.83
N ILE A 226 7.70 8.78 -1.22
CA ILE A 226 7.56 7.70 -0.25
C ILE A 226 6.76 8.29 0.93
N HIS A 227 5.43 8.18 0.85
CA HIS A 227 4.40 8.66 1.77
C HIS A 227 4.44 7.93 3.12
N ASN A 228 5.61 7.90 3.76
CA ASN A 228 5.71 7.49 5.15
C ASN A 228 5.19 8.61 6.03
N VAL A 229 3.86 8.63 6.17
CA VAL A 229 3.20 9.26 7.32
C VAL A 229 3.95 8.78 8.54
N ARG A 230 4.46 9.71 9.34
CA ARG A 230 5.13 9.45 10.62
C ARG A 230 4.36 8.32 11.32
N SER A 231 5.06 7.26 11.74
CA SER A 231 4.40 6.16 12.47
C SER A 231 3.58 6.77 13.59
N VAL A 232 2.27 6.60 13.53
CA VAL A 232 1.39 6.89 14.66
C VAL A 232 1.87 5.97 15.78
N ASP A 233 2.52 6.58 16.76
CA ASP A 233 3.06 5.90 17.91
C ASP A 233 1.96 5.75 18.98
N LYS A 234 2.28 5.02 20.06
CA LYS A 234 1.35 4.83 21.16
C LYS A 234 0.88 6.18 21.74
N ALA A 235 1.77 7.17 21.80
CA ALA A 235 1.47 8.50 22.31
C ALA A 235 0.41 9.21 21.44
N THR A 236 0.50 9.10 20.12
CA THR A 236 -0.51 9.66 19.20
C THR A 236 -1.90 9.08 19.44
N ILE A 237 -2.01 7.76 19.64
CA ILE A 237 -3.31 7.12 19.92
C ILE A 237 -3.84 7.55 21.30
N GLU A 238 -2.96 7.62 22.30
CA GLU A 238 -3.31 8.12 23.64
C GLU A 238 -3.80 9.56 23.61
N HIS A 239 -3.18 10.41 22.77
CA HIS A 239 -3.62 11.79 22.54
C HIS A 239 -5.02 11.85 21.92
N ILE A 240 -5.29 11.04 20.89
CA ILE A 240 -6.63 10.95 20.28
C ILE A 240 -7.67 10.48 21.31
N GLN A 241 -7.34 9.49 22.13
CA GLN A 241 -8.23 9.02 23.20
C GLN A 241 -8.48 10.10 24.26
N ALA A 242 -7.48 10.93 24.59
CA ALA A 242 -7.65 12.06 25.49
C ALA A 242 -8.60 13.10 24.89
N VAL A 243 -8.41 13.48 23.62
CA VAL A 243 -9.31 14.39 22.90
C VAL A 243 -10.74 13.88 22.89
N ILE A 244 -10.97 12.59 22.64
CA ILE A 244 -12.32 12.00 22.67
C ILE A 244 -12.97 12.12 24.06
N LYS A 245 -12.20 11.94 25.14
CA LYS A 245 -12.70 12.01 26.52
C LYS A 245 -12.98 13.44 26.98
N ASP A 246 -12.12 14.37 26.59
CA ASP A 246 -12.13 15.74 27.13
C ASP A 246 -13.00 16.70 26.30
N THR A 247 -13.32 16.33 25.06
CA THR A 247 -14.17 17.16 24.19
C THR A 247 -15.65 16.99 24.57
N ALA A 248 -16.25 18.08 25.04
CA ALA A 248 -17.69 18.14 25.28
C ALA A 248 -18.46 18.26 23.95
N THR A 249 -19.38 17.33 23.69
CA THR A 249 -20.28 17.38 22.53
C THR A 249 -21.73 17.56 22.99
N PRO A 250 -22.59 18.18 22.15
CA PRO A 250 -24.03 18.21 22.41
C PRO A 250 -24.65 16.80 22.47
N SER A 251 -25.76 16.64 23.19
CA SER A 251 -26.42 15.35 23.39
C SER A 251 -26.95 14.67 22.13
N TRP A 252 -27.09 15.41 21.02
CA TRP A 252 -27.53 14.89 19.73
C TRP A 252 -26.39 14.34 18.86
N ILE A 253 -25.13 14.46 19.31
CA ILE A 253 -23.98 13.82 18.68
C ILE A 253 -23.84 12.39 19.23
N ASN A 254 -23.75 11.42 18.33
CA ASN A 254 -23.48 10.03 18.72
C ASN A 254 -22.11 9.90 19.38
N SER A 255 -22.04 9.08 20.43
CA SER A 255 -20.80 8.82 21.15
C SER A 255 -19.85 7.94 20.33
N VAL A 256 -18.54 8.17 20.50
CA VAL A 256 -17.47 7.34 19.92
C VAL A 256 -16.73 6.65 21.07
N PRO A 257 -16.23 5.40 20.90
CA PRO A 257 -15.50 4.71 21.95
C PRO A 257 -14.27 5.48 22.44
N ALA A 258 -14.25 5.82 23.74
CA ALA A 258 -13.15 6.55 24.37
C ALA A 258 -11.81 5.78 24.41
N ASN A 259 -11.86 4.47 24.14
CA ASN A 259 -10.70 3.59 23.98
C ASN A 259 -10.42 3.28 22.50
N TYR A 260 -10.76 4.21 21.60
CA TYR A 260 -10.50 4.12 20.16
C TYR A 260 -9.11 3.58 19.83
N GLY A 261 -9.04 2.70 18.83
CA GLY A 261 -7.81 2.04 18.41
C GLY A 261 -7.43 0.80 19.23
N VAL A 262 -8.08 0.52 20.37
CA VAL A 262 -7.87 -0.72 21.15
C VAL A 262 -8.82 -1.83 20.68
N ALA A 263 -8.34 -3.07 20.60
CA ALA A 263 -9.16 -4.21 20.16
C ALA A 263 -10.48 -4.41 20.95
N LEU A 264 -10.52 -4.00 22.21
CA LEU A 264 -11.71 -4.05 23.07
C LEU A 264 -12.79 -3.00 22.70
N ALA A 265 -12.45 -1.97 21.93
CA ALA A 265 -13.41 -0.95 21.49
C ALA A 265 -14.41 -1.49 20.44
N GLY A 266 -14.09 -2.64 19.83
CA GLY A 266 -14.88 -3.21 18.75
C GLY A 266 -14.61 -2.54 17.40
N THR A 267 -15.44 -2.86 16.41
CA THR A 267 -15.37 -2.27 15.07
C THR A 267 -16.14 -0.96 15.06
N ILE A 268 -15.46 0.10 14.61
CA ILE A 268 -16.06 1.43 14.45
C ILE A 268 -17.07 1.40 13.30
N LYS A 269 -18.30 1.81 13.58
CA LYS A 269 -19.40 1.87 12.62
C LYS A 269 -19.39 3.17 11.83
N ALA A 270 -20.12 3.23 10.71
CA ALA A 270 -20.17 4.41 9.87
C ALA A 270 -20.53 5.72 10.62
N ASP A 271 -21.50 5.70 11.52
CA ASP A 271 -21.91 6.89 12.27
C ASP A 271 -20.83 7.34 13.25
N GLU A 272 -20.13 6.40 13.88
CA GLU A 272 -18.95 6.68 14.72
C GLU A 272 -17.79 7.23 13.87
N TRP A 273 -17.56 6.69 12.65
CA TRP A 273 -16.58 7.23 11.71
C TRP A 273 -16.88 8.67 11.33
N ARG A 274 -18.15 9.00 11.09
CA ARG A 274 -18.59 10.37 10.80
C ARG A 274 -18.23 11.30 11.96
N THR A 275 -18.59 10.95 13.19
CA THR A 275 -18.28 11.79 14.36
C THR A 275 -16.76 11.90 14.55
N LEU A 276 -16.05 10.79 14.42
CA LEU A 276 -14.60 10.73 14.55
C LEU A 276 -13.88 11.60 13.51
N SER A 277 -14.26 11.53 12.23
CA SER A 277 -13.61 12.30 11.16
C SER A 277 -13.98 13.78 11.16
N THR A 278 -15.19 14.14 11.59
CA THR A 278 -15.65 15.55 11.55
C THR A 278 -15.31 16.34 12.81
N ILE A 279 -15.16 15.69 13.96
CA ILE A 279 -14.95 16.37 15.25
C ILE A 279 -13.60 15.99 15.84
N TYR A 280 -13.43 14.71 16.20
CA TYR A 280 -12.33 14.31 17.07
C TYR A 280 -10.97 14.29 16.37
N LEU A 281 -10.86 13.70 15.17
CA LEU A 281 -9.60 13.63 14.43
C LEU A 281 -9.08 15.01 13.99
N PRO A 282 -9.90 15.94 13.47
CA PRO A 282 -9.43 17.30 13.20
C PRO A 282 -8.80 17.95 14.42
N ILE A 283 -9.45 17.89 15.59
CA ILE A 283 -8.93 18.45 16.83
C ILE A 283 -7.62 17.75 17.22
N ALA A 284 -7.60 16.42 17.21
CA ALA A 284 -6.45 15.64 17.65
C ALA A 284 -5.23 15.81 16.73
N LEU A 285 -5.42 15.78 15.40
CA LEU A 285 -4.32 15.89 14.44
C LEU A 285 -3.74 17.31 14.40
N VAL A 286 -4.59 18.34 14.50
CA VAL A 286 -4.13 19.74 14.56
C VAL A 286 -3.33 19.99 15.84
N THR A 287 -3.79 19.48 16.99
CA THR A 287 -3.10 19.66 18.28
C THR A 287 -1.85 18.81 18.42
N LEU A 288 -1.78 17.67 17.71
CA LEU A 288 -0.61 16.79 17.75
C LEU A 288 0.52 17.26 16.82
N TRP A 289 0.17 17.81 15.66
CA TRP A 289 1.14 18.24 14.67
C TRP A 289 1.37 19.75 14.63
N GLY A 290 0.50 20.55 15.24
CA GLY A 290 0.73 21.98 15.43
C GLY A 290 1.83 22.26 16.45
N ASP A 291 2.37 23.48 16.42
CA ASP A 291 3.29 23.98 17.44
C ASP A 291 2.52 24.42 18.71
N ASP A 292 3.16 24.39 19.88
CA ASP A 292 2.58 24.77 21.18
C ASP A 292 2.07 26.23 21.18
N ASP A 293 2.67 27.07 20.33
CA ASP A 293 2.32 28.49 20.17
C ASP A 293 1.21 28.73 19.11
N GLY A 294 0.63 27.68 18.53
CA GLY A 294 -0.41 27.77 17.50
C GLY A 294 0.10 28.26 16.14
N HIS A 295 1.42 28.25 15.93
CA HIS A 295 2.01 28.52 14.64
C HIS A 295 1.77 27.36 13.67
N SER A 296 1.50 27.69 12.41
CA SER A 296 1.43 26.70 11.35
C SER A 296 2.75 25.95 11.28
N LEU A 297 2.65 24.64 11.09
CA LEU A 297 3.76 23.80 10.69
C LEU A 297 4.58 24.49 9.59
N ALA A 298 5.91 24.32 9.62
CA ALA A 298 6.79 24.90 8.60
C ALA A 298 6.25 24.62 7.19
N GLU A 299 6.15 25.66 6.35
CA GLU A 299 5.65 25.53 4.97
C GLU A 299 6.43 24.44 4.24
N GLY A 300 5.71 23.48 3.65
CA GLY A 300 6.28 22.31 2.99
C GLY A 300 6.66 21.16 3.93
N SER A 301 6.30 21.21 5.21
CA SER A 301 6.43 20.04 6.08
C SER A 301 5.38 18.98 5.73
N ARG A 302 5.82 17.72 5.69
CA ARG A 302 4.97 16.58 5.33
C ARG A 302 3.74 16.42 6.22
N SER A 303 3.86 16.70 7.52
CA SER A 303 2.74 16.60 8.45
C SER A 303 1.61 17.55 8.06
N LEU A 304 1.96 18.73 7.50
CA LEU A 304 0.99 19.70 7.02
C LEU A 304 0.28 19.20 5.76
N GLU A 305 1.02 18.65 4.79
CA GLU A 305 0.42 18.06 3.58
C GLU A 305 -0.54 16.90 3.90
N VAL A 306 -0.14 16.03 4.83
CA VAL A 306 -1.00 14.92 5.29
C VAL A 306 -2.23 15.45 6.02
N LEU A 307 -2.07 16.48 6.85
CA LEU A 307 -3.18 17.14 7.53
C LEU A 307 -4.15 17.74 6.52
N ASP A 308 -3.66 18.51 5.55
CA ASP A 308 -4.47 19.15 4.52
C ASP A 308 -5.24 18.11 3.69
N HIS A 309 -4.57 17.03 3.28
CA HIS A 309 -5.23 15.93 2.57
C HIS A 309 -6.30 15.24 3.44
N THR A 310 -6.01 15.04 4.72
CA THR A 310 -6.95 14.45 5.69
C THR A 310 -8.17 15.36 5.88
N MET A 311 -7.95 16.67 6.03
CA MET A 311 -9.03 17.64 6.18
C MET A 311 -9.87 17.75 4.91
N ALA A 312 -9.25 17.71 3.73
CA ALA A 312 -9.97 17.68 2.46
C ALA A 312 -10.88 16.46 2.34
N LEU A 313 -10.41 15.28 2.75
CA LEU A 313 -11.24 14.06 2.78
C LEU A 313 -12.40 14.19 3.77
N PHE A 314 -12.17 14.77 4.95
CA PHE A 314 -13.21 14.90 5.98
C PHE A 314 -14.26 15.97 5.65
N GLN A 315 -13.96 16.86 4.71
CA GLN A 315 -14.88 17.89 4.20
C GLN A 315 -15.68 17.45 2.96
N ALA A 316 -15.32 16.32 2.33
CA ALA A 316 -15.97 15.77 1.12
C ALA A 316 -17.31 15.09 1.44
#